data_AF-A0A530A5U9-F1
#
_entry.id   AF-A0A530A5U9-F1
#
_cell.length_a   1.000
_cell.length_b   1.000
_cell.length_c   1.000
_cell.angle_alpha   90.00
_cell.angle_beta   90.00
_cell.angle_gamma   90.00
#
_symmetry.space_group_name_H-M   'P 1'
#
loop_
_entity.id
_entity.type
_entity.pdbx_description
1 polymer ?
#
loop_
_entity_poly.entity_id
_entity_poly.type
_entity_poly.pdbx_seq_one_letter_code
_entity_poly.pdbx_strand_id
1 'polypeptide(L)'
;LMEAVVNGQTWQSVGKVDRQTKLAIIPAVLRGQFSHTSELLGSAGMRRFIENAKETFEYIIVDLPPLGPVVDAKAFAPLVDGFVLVTEWGRTPRNMVRSMLESEPYIANKVIGAVLNKVDLKKLAKYGSLGGSERFFDRYSSYYLEKSEARAKQAA
;
A
#
# COMPACT_ATOMS: atom_id res chain seq x y z
N LEU A 1 -16.13 2.28 -3.13
CA LEU A 1 -15.38 2.21 -4.41
C LEU A 1 -16.08 1.34 -5.45
N MET A 2 -16.27 0.04 -5.22
CA MET A 2 -16.75 -0.90 -6.25
C MET A 2 -18.10 -0.50 -6.85
N GLU A 3 -19.07 -0.14 -6.00
CA GLU A 3 -20.37 0.38 -6.43
C GLU A 3 -20.25 1.64 -7.31
N ALA A 4 -19.33 2.54 -6.95
CA ALA A 4 -19.07 3.76 -7.70
C ALA A 4 -18.57 3.44 -9.12
N VAL A 5 -17.66 2.47 -9.23
CA VAL A 5 -17.12 2.01 -10.51
C VAL A 5 -18.19 1.37 -11.38
N VAL A 6 -19.06 0.54 -10.79
CA VAL A 6 -20.18 -0.10 -11.50
C VAL A 6 -21.18 0.94 -11.99
N ASN A 7 -21.48 1.95 -11.16
CA ASN A 7 -22.45 3.00 -11.48
C ASN A 7 -21.86 4.15 -12.32
N GLY A 8 -20.60 4.06 -12.76
CA GLY A 8 -19.94 5.10 -13.56
C GLY A 8 -19.75 6.42 -12.82
N GLN A 9 -19.72 6.38 -11.50
CA GLN A 9 -19.48 7.54 -10.65
C GLN A 9 -18.00 7.97 -10.68
N THR A 10 -17.75 9.25 -10.43
CA THR A 10 -16.40 9.82 -10.41
C THR A 10 -15.84 9.88 -8.99
N TRP A 11 -14.52 10.11 -8.85
CA TRP A 11 -13.89 10.14 -7.53
C TRP A 11 -14.47 11.26 -6.63
N GLN A 12 -14.87 12.40 -7.20
CA GLN A 12 -15.42 13.54 -6.45
C GLN A 12 -16.71 13.17 -5.71
N SER A 13 -17.49 12.24 -6.28
CA SER A 13 -18.78 11.84 -5.71
C SER A 13 -18.66 10.88 -4.52
N VAL A 14 -17.51 10.21 -4.37
CA VAL A 14 -17.31 9.15 -3.36
C VAL A 14 -16.12 9.37 -2.43
N GLY A 15 -15.21 10.27 -2.82
CA GLY A 15 -14.02 10.61 -2.05
C GLY A 15 -14.34 11.57 -0.90
N LYS A 16 -13.75 11.31 0.26
CA LYS A 16 -13.70 12.29 1.35
C LYS A 16 -12.39 13.06 1.25
N VAL A 17 -12.48 14.38 1.15
CA VAL A 17 -11.30 15.24 1.03
C VAL A 17 -11.04 15.96 2.35
N ASP A 18 -9.85 15.75 2.91
CA ASP A 18 -9.34 16.61 3.97
C ASP A 18 -8.80 17.91 3.34
N ARG A 19 -9.41 19.04 3.68
CA ARG A 19 -9.04 20.36 3.13
C ARG A 19 -7.69 20.87 3.63
N GLN A 20 -7.21 20.41 4.79
CA GLN A 20 -5.92 20.85 5.34
C GLN A 20 -4.76 20.14 4.63
N THR A 21 -4.83 18.82 4.54
CA THR A 21 -3.76 18.01 3.91
C THR A 21 -3.93 17.84 2.40
N LYS A 22 -5.11 18.20 1.86
CA LYS A 22 -5.53 17.93 0.47
C LYS A 22 -5.58 16.43 0.13
N LEU A 23 -5.61 15.57 1.15
CA LEU A 23 -5.73 14.13 0.97
C LEU A 23 -7.18 13.74 0.65
N ALA A 24 -7.39 13.06 -0.47
CA ALA A 24 -8.64 12.41 -0.78
C ALA A 24 -8.57 10.92 -0.40
N ILE A 25 -9.54 10.45 0.36
CA ILE A 25 -9.67 9.05 0.76
C ILE A 25 -10.95 8.48 0.14
N ILE A 26 -10.79 7.40 -0.63
CA ILE A 26 -11.91 6.67 -1.23
C ILE A 26 -11.96 5.29 -0.58
N PRO A 27 -12.90 5.07 0.35
CA PRO A 27 -12.96 3.80 1.04
C PRO A 27 -13.48 2.68 0.12
N ALA A 28 -12.85 1.51 0.22
CA ALA A 28 -13.32 0.27 -0.36
C ALA A 28 -14.47 -0.31 0.48
N VAL A 29 -15.54 0.45 0.70
CA VAL A 29 -16.73 -0.09 1.38
C VAL A 29 -17.43 -1.04 0.40
N LEU A 30 -17.48 -2.31 0.73
CA LEU A 30 -18.32 -3.31 0.07
C LEU A 30 -19.71 -3.24 0.71
N ARG A 31 -20.61 -2.43 0.13
CA ARG A 31 -22.04 -2.55 0.42
C ARG A 31 -22.65 -3.50 -0.62
N GLY A 32 -22.48 -4.81 -0.39
CA GLY A 32 -22.96 -5.85 -1.30
C GLY A 32 -21.99 -7.04 -1.43
N GLN A 33 -22.51 -8.21 -1.77
CA GLN A 33 -21.68 -9.36 -2.17
C GLN A 33 -21.19 -9.12 -3.60
N PHE A 34 -20.05 -8.46 -3.76
CA PHE A 34 -19.35 -8.43 -5.03
C PHE A 34 -18.52 -9.70 -5.15
N SER A 35 -19.09 -10.73 -5.79
CA SER A 35 -18.27 -11.80 -6.37
C SER A 35 -17.40 -11.21 -7.49
N HIS A 36 -16.19 -11.73 -7.68
CA HIS A 36 -15.27 -11.30 -8.76
C HIS A 36 -14.66 -9.89 -8.62
N THR A 37 -14.18 -9.53 -7.43
CA THR A 37 -13.49 -8.24 -7.21
C THR A 37 -12.35 -7.99 -8.19
N SER A 38 -11.56 -9.01 -8.53
CA SER A 38 -10.45 -8.88 -9.47
C SER A 38 -10.90 -8.48 -10.88
N GLU A 39 -12.06 -8.95 -11.33
CA GLU A 39 -12.62 -8.56 -12.64
C GLU A 39 -13.03 -7.09 -12.65
N LEU A 40 -13.64 -6.61 -11.56
CA LEU A 40 -13.99 -5.21 -11.41
C LEU A 40 -12.75 -4.31 -11.32
N LEU A 41 -11.68 -4.77 -10.65
CA LEU A 41 -10.39 -4.08 -10.59
C LEU A 41 -9.77 -3.91 -12.00
N GLY A 42 -9.90 -4.92 -12.86
CA GLY A 42 -9.42 -4.89 -14.25
C GLY A 42 -10.39 -4.25 -15.26
N SER A 43 -11.57 -3.80 -14.82
CA SER A 43 -12.64 -3.36 -15.70
C SER A 43 -12.37 -2.01 -16.39
N ALA A 44 -13.05 -1.76 -17.51
CA ALA A 44 -13.04 -0.46 -18.16
C ALA A 44 -13.62 0.66 -17.27
N GLY A 45 -14.54 0.32 -16.34
CA GLY A 45 -15.05 1.24 -15.35
C GLY A 45 -13.96 1.71 -14.40
N MET A 46 -13.15 0.79 -13.88
CA MET A 46 -12.04 1.13 -12.98
C MET A 46 -11.00 1.98 -13.71
N ARG A 47 -10.69 1.64 -14.97
CA ARG A 47 -9.81 2.47 -15.80
C ARG A 47 -10.32 3.91 -15.90
N ARG A 48 -11.60 4.13 -16.26
CA ARG A 48 -12.18 5.48 -16.33
C ARG A 48 -12.15 6.21 -14.99
N PHE A 49 -12.40 5.50 -13.90
CA PHE A 49 -12.36 6.06 -12.56
C PHE A 49 -10.95 6.58 -12.22
N ILE A 50 -9.92 5.78 -12.49
CA ILE A 50 -8.51 6.16 -12.26
C ILE A 50 -8.09 7.30 -13.18
N GLU A 51 -8.43 7.27 -14.48
CA GLU A 51 -8.12 8.37 -15.40
C GLU A 51 -8.75 9.69 -14.96
N ASN A 52 -10.00 9.67 -14.50
CA ASN A 52 -10.63 10.86 -13.93
C ASN A 52 -9.96 11.35 -12.63
N ALA A 53 -9.42 10.44 -11.80
CA ALA A 53 -8.64 10.83 -10.63
C ALA A 53 -7.30 11.48 -11.01
N LYS A 54 -6.64 10.99 -12.07
CA LYS A 54 -5.37 11.54 -12.58
C LYS A 54 -5.49 12.99 -13.05
N GLU A 55 -6.68 13.43 -13.46
CA GLU A 55 -6.93 14.84 -13.83
C GLU A 55 -6.75 15.80 -12.64
N THR A 56 -6.85 15.31 -11.40
CA THR A 56 -6.76 16.14 -10.19
C THR A 56 -5.55 15.82 -9.30
N PHE A 57 -5.13 14.55 -9.25
CA PHE A 57 -4.08 14.11 -8.33
C PHE A 57 -2.81 13.72 -9.06
N GLU A 58 -1.68 14.27 -8.59
CA GLU A 58 -0.34 13.88 -9.06
C GLU A 58 0.05 12.48 -8.56
N TYR A 59 -0.41 12.11 -7.36
CA TYR A 59 -0.14 10.83 -6.73
C TYR A 59 -1.43 10.14 -6.34
N ILE A 60 -1.59 8.90 -6.80
CA ILE A 60 -2.71 8.02 -6.46
C ILE A 60 -2.11 6.76 -5.83
N ILE A 61 -2.37 6.56 -4.55
CA ILE A 61 -1.93 5.36 -3.81
C ILE A 61 -3.12 4.41 -3.72
N VAL A 62 -2.92 3.19 -4.17
CA VAL A 62 -3.92 2.12 -4.11
C VAL A 62 -3.44 1.06 -3.15
N ASP A 63 -4.20 0.85 -2.07
CA ASP A 63 -4.00 -0.26 -1.15
C ASP A 63 -4.64 -1.52 -1.74
N LEU A 64 -3.81 -2.50 -2.03
CA LEU A 64 -4.21 -3.78 -2.62
C LEU A 64 -4.09 -4.89 -1.58
N PRO A 65 -4.92 -5.95 -1.66
CA PRO A 65 -4.76 -7.10 -0.79
C PRO A 65 -3.37 -7.74 -0.97
N PRO A 66 -2.94 -8.59 -0.02
CA PRO A 66 -1.64 -9.25 -0.09
C PRO A 66 -1.41 -9.91 -1.45
N LEU A 67 -0.18 -9.87 -1.96
CA LEU A 67 0.14 -10.42 -3.28
C LEU A 67 -0.07 -11.95 -3.37
N GLY A 68 -0.27 -12.65 -2.23
CA GLY A 68 -0.50 -14.10 -2.15
C GLY A 68 -1.68 -14.57 -3.03
N PRO A 69 -2.89 -14.00 -2.88
CA PRO A 69 -3.94 -14.04 -3.90
C PRO A 69 -3.59 -13.09 -5.05
N VAL A 70 -2.65 -13.50 -5.90
CA VAL A 70 -2.01 -12.66 -6.95
C VAL A 70 -2.98 -12.02 -7.97
N VAL A 71 -4.24 -12.46 -7.99
CA VAL A 71 -5.25 -12.11 -8.99
C VAL A 71 -5.57 -10.61 -8.98
N ASP A 72 -5.69 -9.99 -7.81
CA ASP A 72 -6.04 -8.56 -7.71
C ASP A 72 -4.91 -7.66 -8.18
N ALA A 73 -3.66 -7.97 -7.78
CA ALA A 73 -2.49 -7.22 -8.22
C ALA A 73 -2.28 -7.33 -9.74
N LYS A 74 -2.50 -8.52 -10.31
CA LYS A 74 -2.48 -8.71 -11.77
C LYS A 74 -3.53 -7.91 -12.49
N ALA A 75 -4.77 -7.94 -11.99
CA ALA A 75 -5.87 -7.19 -12.58
C ALA A 75 -5.62 -5.68 -12.56
N PHE A 76 -4.99 -5.18 -11.50
CA PHE A 76 -4.71 -3.76 -11.33
C PHE A 76 -3.40 -3.30 -11.96
N ALA A 77 -2.47 -4.20 -12.24
CA ALA A 77 -1.15 -3.89 -12.80
C ALA A 77 -1.16 -3.03 -14.09
N PRO A 78 -2.12 -3.17 -15.03
CA PRO A 78 -2.21 -2.28 -16.19
C PRO A 78 -2.63 -0.83 -15.87
N LEU A 79 -3.11 -0.56 -14.66
CA LEU A 79 -3.62 0.76 -14.24
C LEU A 79 -2.61 1.54 -13.38
N VAL A 80 -1.54 0.89 -12.92
CA VAL A 80 -0.50 1.50 -12.08
C VAL A 80 0.84 1.59 -12.78
N ASP A 81 1.59 2.63 -12.43
CA ASP A 81 2.94 2.86 -12.94
C ASP A 81 3.96 1.95 -12.24
N GLY A 82 3.73 1.61 -10.97
CA GLY A 82 4.62 0.75 -10.20
C GLY A 82 3.99 0.20 -8.92
N PHE A 83 4.67 -0.78 -8.33
CA PHE A 83 4.31 -1.42 -7.07
C PHE A 83 5.36 -1.19 -5.99
N VAL A 84 4.91 -0.98 -4.76
CA VAL A 84 5.77 -1.02 -3.58
C VAL A 84 5.41 -2.26 -2.79
N LEU A 85 6.37 -3.18 -2.63
CA LEU A 85 6.14 -4.41 -1.88
C LEU A 85 6.29 -4.15 -0.38
N VAL A 86 5.27 -4.43 0.42
CA VAL A 86 5.36 -4.35 1.89
C VAL A 86 5.53 -5.75 2.48
N THR A 87 6.56 -5.94 3.30
CA THR A 87 6.89 -7.21 3.96
C THR A 87 7.01 -7.03 5.47
N GLU A 88 6.63 -8.02 6.26
CA GLU A 88 6.71 -7.96 7.72
C GLU A 88 8.02 -8.56 8.22
N TRP A 89 8.79 -7.78 8.98
CA TRP A 89 10.07 -8.19 9.53
C TRP A 89 9.93 -9.40 10.46
N GLY A 90 10.77 -10.41 10.24
CA GLY A 90 10.76 -11.65 11.03
C GLY A 90 9.55 -12.57 10.79
N ARG A 91 8.59 -12.18 9.94
CA ARG A 91 7.38 -12.96 9.67
C ARG A 91 7.22 -13.37 8.21
N THR A 92 7.49 -12.47 7.26
CA THR A 92 7.37 -12.79 5.83
C THR A 92 8.65 -13.48 5.34
N PRO A 93 8.62 -14.76 4.93
CA PRO A 93 9.82 -15.47 4.51
C PRO A 93 10.40 -14.92 3.20
N ARG A 94 11.72 -14.70 3.16
CA ARG A 94 12.40 -14.17 1.96
C ARG A 94 12.24 -15.07 0.75
N ASN A 95 12.27 -16.39 0.94
CA ASN A 95 12.07 -17.38 -0.13
C ASN A 95 10.65 -17.29 -0.71
N MET A 96 9.63 -17.10 0.13
CA MET A 96 8.25 -16.90 -0.34
C MET A 96 8.13 -15.67 -1.24
N VAL A 97 8.70 -14.54 -0.82
CA VAL A 97 8.70 -13.30 -1.62
C VAL A 97 9.46 -13.51 -2.93
N ARG A 98 10.62 -14.15 -2.88
CA ARG A 98 11.43 -14.46 -4.06
C ARG A 98 10.64 -15.32 -5.06
N SER A 99 10.13 -16.46 -4.62
CA SER A 99 9.39 -17.40 -5.49
C SER A 99 8.15 -16.76 -6.10
N MET A 100 7.47 -15.90 -5.34
CA MET A 100 6.34 -15.11 -5.85
C MET A 100 6.76 -14.16 -6.98
N LEU A 101 7.82 -13.37 -6.78
CA LEU A 101 8.29 -12.43 -7.81
C LEU A 101 8.84 -13.18 -9.04
N GLU A 102 9.49 -14.33 -8.83
CA GLU A 102 9.95 -15.22 -9.92
C GLU A 102 8.77 -15.80 -10.71
N SER A 103 7.67 -16.16 -10.05
CA SER A 103 6.45 -16.63 -10.74
C SER A 103 5.68 -15.51 -11.45
N GLU A 104 5.98 -14.25 -11.14
CA GLU A 104 5.20 -13.09 -11.58
C GLU A 104 6.07 -11.98 -12.20
N PRO A 105 6.73 -12.26 -13.33
CA PRO A 105 7.69 -11.33 -13.93
C PRO A 105 7.06 -9.99 -14.30
N TYR A 106 5.79 -9.96 -14.70
CA TYR A 106 5.09 -8.71 -15.02
C TYR A 106 4.94 -7.79 -13.80
N ILE A 107 4.60 -8.36 -12.63
CA ILE A 107 4.53 -7.61 -11.37
C ILE A 107 5.94 -7.21 -10.94
N ALA A 108 6.88 -8.16 -10.94
CA ALA A 108 8.25 -7.94 -10.54
C ALA A 108 8.92 -6.80 -11.32
N ASN A 109 8.69 -6.71 -12.64
CA ASN A 109 9.21 -5.64 -13.49
C ASN A 109 8.66 -4.25 -13.13
N LYS A 110 7.50 -4.18 -12.47
CA LYS A 110 6.88 -2.93 -12.00
C LYS A 110 7.17 -2.63 -10.53
N VAL A 111 7.84 -3.52 -9.79
CA VAL A 111 8.19 -3.26 -8.39
C VAL A 111 9.31 -2.22 -8.35
N ILE A 112 9.00 -1.04 -7.79
CA ILE A 112 9.96 0.06 -7.65
C ILE A 112 10.79 -0.02 -6.37
N GLY A 113 10.34 -0.83 -5.40
CA GLY A 113 11.03 -1.01 -4.13
C GLY A 113 10.24 -1.87 -3.16
N ALA A 114 10.87 -2.16 -2.02
CA ALA A 114 10.27 -2.92 -0.93
C ALA A 114 10.40 -2.17 0.39
N VAL A 115 9.36 -2.25 1.21
CA VAL A 115 9.30 -1.74 2.58
C VAL A 115 9.32 -2.92 3.54
N LEU A 116 10.29 -2.92 4.44
CA LEU A 116 10.36 -3.85 5.55
C LEU A 116 9.67 -3.21 6.76
N ASN A 117 8.45 -3.65 7.03
CA ASN A 117 7.58 -3.08 8.05
C ASN A 117 7.68 -3.85 9.38
N LYS A 118 7.29 -3.19 10.48
CA LYS A 118 7.29 -3.74 11.86
C LYS A 118 8.64 -4.27 12.33
N VAL A 119 9.71 -3.57 11.96
CA VAL A 119 11.07 -3.93 12.40
C VAL A 119 11.19 -3.75 13.91
N ASP A 120 11.64 -4.79 14.61
CA ASP A 120 12.06 -4.67 16.01
C ASP A 120 13.46 -4.02 16.04
N LEU A 121 13.49 -2.73 16.37
CA LEU A 121 14.74 -1.95 16.38
C LEU A 121 15.76 -2.47 17.40
N LYS A 122 15.30 -3.07 18.52
CA LYS A 122 16.21 -3.66 19.53
C LYS A 122 16.92 -4.89 18.97
N LYS A 123 16.20 -5.71 18.20
CA LYS A 123 16.79 -6.86 17.52
C LYS A 123 17.59 -6.45 16.28
N LEU A 124 17.20 -5.38 15.59
CA LEU A 124 17.92 -4.86 14.42
C LEU A 124 19.39 -4.56 14.74
N ALA A 125 19.67 -4.01 15.92
CA ALA A 125 21.05 -3.74 16.37
C ALA A 125 21.96 -4.98 16.34
N LYS A 126 21.39 -6.19 16.50
CA LYS A 126 22.12 -7.48 16.43
C LYS A 126 22.49 -7.86 15.00
N TYR A 127 21.78 -7.34 14.00
CA TYR A 127 22.06 -7.54 12.57
C TYR A 127 22.97 -6.43 12.00
N GLY A 128 23.30 -5.40 12.79
CA GLY A 128 24.17 -4.30 12.39
C GLY A 128 25.64 -4.69 12.31
N SER A 129 26.31 -4.24 11.24
CA SER A 129 27.76 -4.36 11.09
C SER A 129 28.51 -3.59 12.18
N LEU A 130 29.78 -3.93 12.43
CA LEU A 130 30.62 -3.10 13.32
C LEU A 130 30.72 -1.68 12.74
N GLY A 131 30.24 -0.69 13.49
CA GLY A 131 30.18 0.72 13.06
C GLY A 131 28.93 1.10 12.26
N GLY A 132 28.01 0.17 12.01
CA GLY A 132 26.78 0.42 11.28
C GLY A 132 25.78 1.30 12.04
N SER A 133 25.03 2.13 11.29
CA SER A 133 23.98 3.00 11.83
C SER A 133 22.91 2.24 12.61
N GLU A 134 22.70 0.95 12.31
CA GLU A 134 21.74 0.04 12.95
C GLU A 134 21.94 -0.04 14.46
N ARG A 135 23.18 0.08 14.95
CA ARG A 135 23.49 0.10 16.39
C ARG A 135 23.09 1.40 17.08
N PHE A 136 22.96 2.48 16.33
CA PHE A 136 22.55 3.80 16.83
C PHE A 136 21.02 3.99 16.79
N PHE A 137 20.29 3.16 16.04
CA PHE A 137 18.83 3.22 15.95
C PHE A 137 18.14 2.96 17.29
N ASP A 138 18.72 2.17 18.20
CA ASP A 138 18.14 1.96 19.54
C ASP A 138 18.09 3.27 20.35
N ARG A 139 19.05 4.20 20.14
CA ARG A 139 19.02 5.53 20.76
C ARG A 139 18.08 6.52 20.08
N TYR A 140 17.79 6.35 18.79
CA TYR A 140 16.81 7.18 18.07
C TYR A 140 15.37 6.65 18.22
N SER A 141 15.20 5.36 18.50
CA SER A 141 13.93 4.69 18.78
C SER A 141 13.13 5.41 19.86
N SER A 142 13.78 5.82 20.97
CA SER A 142 13.13 6.59 22.03
C SER A 142 12.53 7.90 21.52
N TYR A 143 13.22 8.59 20.62
CA TYR A 143 12.77 9.86 20.05
C TYR A 143 11.55 9.70 19.12
N TYR A 144 11.50 8.61 18.34
CA TYR A 144 10.35 8.33 17.46
C TYR A 144 9.14 7.77 18.21
N LEU A 145 9.37 6.96 19.25
CA LEU A 145 8.32 6.39 20.10
C LEU A 145 7.71 7.44 21.03
N GLU A 146 8.50 8.32 21.66
CA GLU A 146 7.97 9.42 22.47
C GLU A 146 7.06 10.34 21.64
N LYS A 147 7.47 10.65 20.40
CA LYS A 147 6.73 11.57 19.55
C LYS A 147 5.45 10.96 18.98
N SER A 148 5.42 9.65 18.75
CA SER A 148 4.20 8.95 18.31
C SER A 148 3.20 8.78 19.45
N GLU A 149 3.65 8.45 20.67
CA GLU A 149 2.82 8.36 21.87
C GLU A 149 2.25 9.73 22.27
N ALA A 150 3.05 10.80 22.18
CA ALA A 150 2.59 12.16 22.43
C ALA A 150 1.51 12.61 21.43
N ARG A 151 1.66 12.27 20.14
CA ARG A 151 0.64 12.55 19.11
C ARG A 151 -0.64 11.72 19.30
N ALA A 152 -0.52 10.45 19.70
CA ALA A 152 -1.66 9.59 19.95
C ALA A 152 -2.49 10.08 21.16
N LYS A 153 -1.84 10.58 22.20
CA LYS A 153 -2.51 11.19 23.38
C LYS A 153 -3.15 12.55 23.10
N GLN A 154 -2.66 13.30 22.12
CA GLN A 154 -3.27 14.58 21.71
C GLN A 154 -4.45 14.41 20.75
N ALA A 155 -4.61 13.24 20.14
CA ALA A 155 -5.66 12.94 19.18
C ALA A 155 -6.84 12.12 19.77
N ALA A 156 -6.79 11.82 21.07
CA ALA A 156 -7.84 11.15 21.85
C ALA A 156 -8.47 12.14 22.82
#